data_AF-A0A7C5IMK1-F1
#
_entry.id   AF-A0A7C5IMK1-F1
#
_cell.length_a   1.000
_cell.length_b   1.000
_cell.length_c   1.000
_cell.angle_alpha   90.00
_cell.angle_beta   90.00
_cell.angle_gamma   90.00
#
_symmetry.space_group_name_H-M   'P 1'
#
loop_
_entity.id
_entity.type
_entity.pdbx_description
1 polymer ?
#
loop_
_entity_poly.entity_id
_entity_poly.type
_entity_poly.pdbx_seq_one_letter_code
_entity_poly.pdbx_strand_id
1 'polypeptide(L)'
;MDSSQNKISPLVEIPKMFYDFLSREPISRCICCGDELLQSGREYMIEKSIKGSDVLIEYAICFGCAKKKHDQMSVTTLTKLDSFFHEMVDHEARAFHLLRRHNGFSFEGWIDHCLLSGQRRDKLDQFVLVGAFRGR
;
A
#
# COMPACT_ATOMS: atom_id res chain seq x y z
N MET A 1 11.42 -36.01 12.05
CA MET A 1 12.25 -35.02 11.32
C MET A 1 11.69 -34.93 9.93
N ASP A 2 10.82 -33.96 9.67
CA ASP A 2 10.58 -33.53 8.29
C ASP A 2 10.40 -32.02 8.30
N SER A 3 11.08 -31.41 7.36
CA SER A 3 11.58 -30.05 7.42
C SER A 3 10.60 -29.19 6.66
N SER A 4 9.78 -28.43 7.39
CA SER A 4 8.88 -27.42 6.84
C SER A 4 9.68 -26.50 5.91
N GLN A 5 9.47 -26.67 4.61
CA GLN A 5 10.06 -25.84 3.57
C GLN A 5 9.57 -24.40 3.74
N ASN A 6 10.40 -23.58 4.36
CA ASN A 6 10.19 -22.14 4.46
C ASN A 6 10.43 -21.54 3.05
N LYS A 7 9.36 -21.43 2.24
CA LYS A 7 9.40 -20.75 0.94
C LYS A 7 9.67 -19.26 1.19
N ILE A 8 10.92 -18.87 1.10
CA ILE A 8 11.33 -17.46 1.08
C ILE A 8 10.75 -16.85 -0.21
N SER A 9 9.72 -16.01 -0.07
CA SER A 9 9.17 -15.23 -1.18
C SER A 9 10.28 -14.36 -1.78
N PRO A 10 10.46 -14.33 -3.11
CA PRO A 10 11.48 -13.47 -3.72
C PRO A 10 11.21 -12.00 -3.35
N LEU A 11 12.26 -11.31 -2.92
CA LEU A 11 12.21 -9.89 -2.57
C LEU A 11 11.93 -9.08 -3.85
N VAL A 12 10.79 -8.38 -3.87
CA VAL A 12 10.43 -7.45 -4.94
C VAL A 12 10.94 -6.05 -4.58
N GLU A 13 11.62 -5.38 -5.51
CA GLU A 13 12.04 -4.00 -5.30
C GLU A 13 10.84 -3.06 -5.17
N ILE A 14 10.98 -2.01 -4.37
CA ILE A 14 9.94 -0.99 -4.23
C ILE A 14 9.74 -0.33 -5.59
N PRO A 15 8.52 -0.33 -6.16
CA PRO A 15 8.26 0.32 -7.43
C PRO A 15 8.57 1.82 -7.37
N LYS A 16 9.18 2.37 -8.43
CA LYS A 16 9.56 3.79 -8.49
C LYS A 16 8.40 4.77 -8.26
N MET A 17 7.16 4.36 -8.52
CA MET A 17 5.99 5.19 -8.23
C MET A 17 5.78 5.43 -6.72
N PHE A 18 6.40 4.62 -5.86
CA PHE A 18 6.43 4.80 -4.40
C PHE A 18 7.66 5.57 -3.90
N TYR A 19 8.60 5.96 -4.77
CA TYR A 19 9.75 6.79 -4.36
C TYR A 19 9.29 8.21 -4.08
N ASP A 20 9.99 8.91 -3.21
CA ASP A 20 9.78 10.32 -2.93
C ASP A 20 9.76 11.12 -4.25
N PHE A 21 8.75 11.97 -4.40
CA PHE A 21 8.46 12.65 -5.65
C PHE A 21 9.57 13.63 -6.04
N LEU A 22 10.17 14.30 -5.05
CA LEU A 22 11.18 15.33 -5.25
C LEU A 22 12.59 14.73 -5.40
N SER A 23 13.01 13.94 -4.42
CA SER A 23 14.36 13.37 -4.36
C SER A 23 14.55 12.18 -5.29
N ARG A 24 13.45 11.52 -5.71
CA ARG A 24 13.48 10.29 -6.53
C ARG A 24 14.20 9.13 -5.83
N GLU A 25 14.20 9.13 -4.51
CA GLU A 25 14.78 8.08 -3.67
C GLU A 25 13.69 7.37 -2.85
N PRO A 26 13.92 6.14 -2.37
CA PRO A 26 13.00 5.49 -1.45
C PRO A 26 12.79 6.30 -0.17
N ILE A 27 11.54 6.41 0.30
CA ILE A 27 11.22 7.08 1.56
C ILE A 27 11.75 6.23 2.72
N SER A 28 12.74 6.74 3.46
CA SER A 28 13.46 5.97 4.48
C SER A 28 12.96 6.15 5.91
N ARG A 29 12.12 7.16 6.18
CA ARG A 29 11.72 7.51 7.55
C ARG A 29 10.21 7.50 7.74
N CYS A 30 9.77 7.03 8.90
CA CYS A 30 8.39 7.14 9.34
C CYS A 30 8.02 8.61 9.60
N ILE A 31 6.94 9.10 9.01
CA ILE A 31 6.46 10.48 9.22
C ILE A 31 6.09 10.79 10.67
N CYS A 32 5.71 9.77 11.45
CA CYS A 32 5.25 9.95 12.83
C CYS A 32 6.37 9.88 13.87
N CYS A 33 7.31 8.94 13.74
CA CYS A 33 8.37 8.74 14.74
C CYS A 33 9.78 9.06 14.24
N GLY A 34 9.98 9.28 12.94
CA GLY A 34 11.28 9.56 12.34
C GLY A 34 12.22 8.36 12.21
N ASP A 35 11.82 7.20 12.72
CA ASP A 35 12.62 5.96 12.67
C ASP A 35 12.87 5.50 11.23
N GLU A 36 14.02 4.85 11.05
CA GLU A 36 14.43 4.21 9.79
C GLU A 36 13.50 3.06 9.41
N LEU A 37 13.17 2.96 8.12
CA LEU A 37 12.23 1.98 7.56
C LEU A 37 12.93 0.94 6.67
N LEU A 38 13.91 1.33 5.85
CA LEU A 38 14.41 0.48 4.76
C LEU A 38 15.27 -0.69 5.24
N GLN A 39 16.01 -0.51 6.33
CA GLN A 39 16.92 -1.51 6.92
C GLN A 39 16.50 -1.89 8.34
N SER A 40 15.20 -1.91 8.60
CA SER A 40 14.63 -2.05 9.93
C SER A 40 13.98 -3.40 10.19
N GLY A 41 13.78 -4.22 9.16
CA GLY A 41 12.88 -5.38 9.21
C GLY A 41 11.40 -5.07 9.49
N ARG A 42 11.01 -3.79 9.67
CA ARG A 42 9.66 -3.38 10.07
C ARG A 42 8.72 -3.31 8.88
N GLU A 43 7.44 -3.54 9.15
CA GLU A 43 6.36 -3.30 8.21
C GLU A 43 5.96 -1.83 8.21
N TYR A 44 5.75 -1.28 7.01
CA TYR A 44 5.35 0.09 6.80
C TYR A 44 4.49 0.22 5.55
N MET A 45 3.75 1.31 5.46
CA MET A 45 3.01 1.66 4.25
C MET A 45 3.46 3.00 3.71
N ILE A 46 3.37 3.15 2.39
CA ILE A 46 3.52 4.42 1.68
C ILE A 46 2.16 4.77 1.08
N GLU A 47 1.71 6.00 1.33
CA GLU A 47 0.51 6.56 0.72
C GLU A 47 0.89 7.77 -0.14
N LYS A 48 0.31 7.86 -1.34
CA LYS A 48 0.45 9.00 -2.25
C LYS A 48 -0.91 9.43 -2.78
N SER A 49 -1.26 10.70 -2.61
CA SER A 49 -2.41 11.33 -3.29
C SER A 49 -1.92 12.03 -4.55
N ILE A 50 -2.48 11.65 -5.70
CA ILE A 50 -2.03 12.08 -7.03
C ILE A 50 -3.19 12.74 -7.76
N LYS A 51 -2.96 13.91 -8.35
CA LYS A 51 -3.88 14.60 -9.26
C LYS A 51 -3.17 14.91 -10.57
N GLY A 52 -3.65 14.33 -11.68
CA GLY A 52 -2.91 14.37 -12.94
C GLY A 52 -1.50 13.79 -12.80
N SER A 53 -0.48 14.63 -13.01
CA SER A 53 0.94 14.29 -12.83
C SER A 53 1.53 14.71 -11.49
N ASP A 54 0.76 15.42 -10.66
CA ASP A 54 1.26 16.04 -9.44
C ASP A 54 0.96 15.17 -8.22
N VAL A 55 1.95 15.05 -7.34
CA VAL A 55 1.78 14.44 -6.02
C VAL A 55 1.40 15.55 -5.04
N LEU A 56 0.17 15.47 -4.52
CA LEU A 56 -0.35 16.47 -3.57
C LEU A 56 0.19 16.23 -2.16
N ILE A 57 0.19 14.96 -1.75
CA ILE A 57 0.63 14.50 -0.43
C ILE A 57 1.27 13.13 -0.60
N GLU A 58 2.41 12.92 0.05
CA GLU A 58 3.04 11.61 0.18
C GLU A 58 3.67 11.43 1.55
N TYR A 59 3.61 10.22 2.08
CA TYR A 59 4.29 9.88 3.33
C TYR A 59 4.49 8.37 3.47
N ALA A 60 5.48 7.99 4.28
CA ALA A 60 5.64 6.63 4.77
C ALA A 60 5.35 6.57 6.28
N ILE A 61 4.68 5.51 6.74
CA ILE A 61 4.35 5.32 8.15
C ILE A 61 4.56 3.85 8.54
N CYS A 62 5.27 3.60 9.65
CA CYS A 62 5.41 2.25 10.18
C CYS A 62 4.07 1.74 10.73
N PHE A 63 3.85 0.43 10.67
CA PHE A 63 2.57 -0.17 11.10
C PHE A 63 2.27 0.10 12.58
N GLY A 64 3.30 0.23 13.42
CA GLY A 64 3.11 0.62 14.83
C GLY A 64 2.52 2.03 14.99
N CYS A 65 2.97 3.00 14.19
CA CYS A 65 2.40 4.36 14.20
C CYS A 65 1.03 4.39 13.54
N ALA A 66 0.84 3.68 12.42
CA ALA A 66 -0.45 3.58 11.74
C ALA A 66 -1.52 2.99 12.67
N LYS A 67 -1.19 1.91 13.38
CA LYS A 67 -2.06 1.31 14.39
C LYS A 67 -2.41 2.28 15.52
N LYS A 68 -1.43 3.00 16.08
CA LYS A 68 -1.72 4.01 17.13
C LYS A 68 -2.69 5.09 16.64
N LYS A 69 -2.56 5.53 15.38
CA LYS A 69 -3.49 6.50 14.77
C LYS A 69 -4.88 5.91 14.59
N HIS A 70 -4.95 4.66 14.12
CA HIS A 70 -6.21 3.92 13.99
C HIS A 70 -6.92 3.76 15.33
N ASP A 71 -6.20 3.35 16.39
CA ASP A 71 -6.76 3.15 17.73
C ASP A 71 -7.23 4.46 18.40
N GLN A 72 -6.80 5.62 17.89
CA GLN A 72 -7.28 6.95 18.31
C GLN A 72 -8.55 7.40 17.57
N MET A 73 -8.99 6.68 16.54
CA MET A 73 -10.23 7.00 15.83
C MET A 73 -11.46 6.64 16.68
N SER A 74 -12.54 7.42 16.51
CA SER A 74 -13.79 7.12 17.21
C SER A 74 -14.37 5.79 16.72
N VAL A 75 -15.02 5.03 17.62
CA VAL A 75 -15.72 3.78 17.28
C VAL A 75 -16.70 4.00 16.12
N THR A 76 -17.44 5.10 16.13
CA THR A 76 -18.38 5.46 15.07
C THR A 76 -17.69 5.65 13.72
N THR A 77 -16.50 6.24 13.68
CA THR A 77 -15.71 6.40 12.44
C THR A 77 -15.22 5.04 11.95
N LEU A 78 -14.67 4.22 12.84
CA LEU A 78 -14.16 2.89 12.50
C LEU A 78 -15.26 2.02 11.91
N THR A 79 -16.42 1.93 12.57
CA THR A 79 -17.56 1.15 12.05
C THR A 79 -18.00 1.61 10.67
N LYS A 80 -18.03 2.93 10.41
CA LYS A 80 -18.40 3.45 9.08
C LYS A 80 -17.38 3.08 8.00
N LEU A 81 -16.10 3.14 8.32
CA LEU A 81 -15.03 2.75 7.40
C LEU A 81 -15.08 1.25 7.12
N ASP A 82 -15.20 0.42 8.15
CA ASP A 82 -15.28 -1.03 8.02
C ASP A 82 -16.48 -1.45 7.17
N SER A 83 -17.67 -0.92 7.43
CA SER A 83 -18.86 -1.19 6.62
C SER A 83 -18.67 -0.78 5.16
N PHE A 84 -18.13 0.42 4.92
CA PHE A 84 -17.91 0.91 3.56
C PHE A 84 -16.95 0.01 2.77
N PHE A 85 -15.80 -0.35 3.35
CA PHE A 85 -14.83 -1.20 2.65
C PHE A 85 -15.35 -2.62 2.45
N HIS A 86 -16.08 -3.17 3.44
CA HIS A 86 -16.68 -4.50 3.33
C HIS A 86 -17.72 -4.59 2.20
N GLU A 87 -18.54 -3.54 2.04
CA GLU A 87 -19.56 -3.48 0.97
C GLU A 87 -18.94 -3.24 -0.42
N MET A 88 -17.85 -2.47 -0.48
CA MET A 88 -17.27 -2.02 -1.75
C MET A 88 -16.14 -2.91 -2.29
N VAL A 89 -15.52 -3.74 -1.44
CA VAL A 89 -14.29 -4.46 -1.80
C VAL A 89 -14.34 -5.92 -1.38
N ASP A 90 -14.42 -6.80 -2.38
CA ASP A 90 -14.11 -8.22 -2.21
C ASP A 90 -12.59 -8.44 -2.37
N HIS A 91 -11.88 -8.42 -1.25
CA HIS A 91 -10.42 -8.56 -1.21
C HIS A 91 -9.94 -9.93 -1.74
N GLU A 92 -10.69 -11.00 -1.49
CA GLU A 92 -10.32 -12.35 -1.88
C GLU A 92 -10.48 -12.55 -3.39
N ALA A 93 -11.65 -12.17 -3.92
CA ALA A 93 -11.90 -12.23 -5.35
C ALA A 93 -10.91 -11.34 -6.13
N ARG A 94 -10.60 -10.15 -5.59
CA ARG A 94 -9.61 -9.24 -6.20
C ARG A 94 -8.21 -9.87 -6.21
N ALA A 95 -7.74 -10.40 -5.09
CA ALA A 95 -6.41 -11.02 -5.02
C ALA A 95 -6.30 -12.20 -6.00
N PHE A 96 -7.31 -13.07 -6.04
CA PHE A 96 -7.36 -14.19 -6.97
C PHE A 96 -7.35 -13.74 -8.44
N HIS A 97 -8.15 -12.72 -8.78
CA HIS A 97 -8.22 -12.18 -10.13
C HIS A 97 -6.89 -11.60 -10.58
N LEU A 98 -6.25 -10.78 -9.74
CA LEU A 98 -4.99 -10.10 -10.08
C LEU A 98 -3.85 -11.11 -10.24
N LEU A 99 -3.76 -12.12 -9.37
CA LEU A 99 -2.76 -13.18 -9.48
C LEU A 99 -2.91 -14.01 -10.76
N ARG A 100 -4.13 -14.31 -11.20
CA ARG A 100 -4.36 -15.08 -12.44
C ARG A 100 -4.20 -14.25 -13.71
N ARG A 101 -4.65 -12.99 -13.71
CA ARG A 101 -4.70 -12.15 -14.91
C ARG A 101 -3.34 -11.55 -15.28
N HIS A 102 -2.49 -11.26 -14.29
CA HIS A 102 -1.21 -10.59 -14.52
C HIS A 102 0.00 -11.53 -14.56
N ASN A 103 -0.23 -12.85 -14.62
CA ASN A 103 0.82 -13.87 -14.74
C ASN A 103 1.99 -13.65 -13.76
N GLY A 104 1.68 -13.23 -12.52
CA GLY A 104 2.67 -12.89 -11.49
C GLY A 104 2.44 -11.53 -10.82
N PHE A 105 3.50 -11.05 -10.15
CA PHE A 105 3.52 -9.86 -9.29
C PHE A 105 3.75 -8.54 -10.08
N SER A 106 3.22 -8.40 -11.31
CA SER A 106 3.49 -7.21 -12.13
C SER A 106 2.83 -5.97 -11.53
N PHE A 107 3.62 -5.01 -11.07
CA PHE A 107 3.13 -3.83 -10.35
C PHE A 107 2.00 -3.08 -11.07
N GLU A 108 2.14 -2.77 -12.37
CA GLU A 108 1.16 -2.00 -13.15
C GLU A 108 -0.24 -2.64 -13.15
N GLY A 109 -0.31 -3.96 -13.18
CA GLY A 109 -1.60 -4.67 -13.15
C GLY A 109 -2.37 -4.47 -11.85
N TRP A 110 -1.67 -4.36 -10.72
CA TRP A 110 -2.30 -4.23 -9.40
C TRP A 110 -2.93 -2.85 -9.16
N ILE A 111 -2.51 -1.85 -9.94
CA ILE A 111 -2.87 -0.44 -9.78
C ILE A 111 -3.67 0.11 -10.98
N ASP A 112 -3.92 -0.69 -12.01
CA ASP A 112 -4.58 -0.23 -13.24
C ASP A 112 -6.04 0.15 -13.02
N HIS A 113 -6.71 -0.45 -12.03
CA HIS A 113 -8.11 -0.18 -11.70
C HIS A 113 -8.27 0.22 -10.23
N CYS A 114 -9.09 1.25 -10.01
CA CYS A 114 -9.48 1.73 -8.69
C CYS A 114 -10.05 0.58 -7.85
N LEU A 115 -9.64 0.53 -6.58
CA LEU A 115 -10.14 -0.49 -5.64
C LEU A 115 -11.64 -0.35 -5.39
N LEU A 116 -12.15 0.89 -5.36
CA LEU A 116 -13.52 1.19 -4.95
C LEU A 116 -14.48 1.29 -6.14
N SER A 117 -14.12 2.06 -7.17
CA SER A 117 -15.01 2.29 -8.31
C SER A 117 -14.83 1.28 -9.46
N GLY A 118 -13.75 0.51 -9.45
CA GLY A 118 -13.38 -0.36 -10.57
C GLY A 118 -13.04 0.39 -11.86
N GLN A 119 -12.99 1.73 -11.87
CA GLN A 119 -12.61 2.49 -13.04
C GLN A 119 -11.11 2.39 -13.31
N ARG A 120 -10.73 2.45 -14.59
CA ARG A 120 -9.32 2.52 -14.98
C ARG A 120 -8.66 3.77 -14.41
N ARG A 121 -7.45 3.64 -13.89
CA ARG A 121 -6.67 4.71 -13.27
C ARG A 121 -6.45 5.89 -14.21
N ASP A 122 -6.27 5.62 -15.51
CA ASP A 122 -6.10 6.65 -16.55
C ASP A 122 -7.36 7.48 -16.83
N LYS A 123 -8.50 7.14 -16.20
CA LYS A 123 -9.76 7.91 -16.26
C LYS A 123 -10.06 8.69 -14.99
N LEU A 124 -9.21 8.60 -13.97
CA LEU A 124 -9.38 9.32 -12.71
C LEU A 124 -8.61 10.64 -12.76
N ASP A 125 -9.26 11.75 -12.41
CA ASP A 125 -8.59 13.05 -12.23
C ASP A 125 -7.67 13.03 -11.00
N GLN A 126 -8.12 12.34 -9.94
CA GLN A 126 -7.39 12.18 -8.69
C GLN A 126 -7.56 10.76 -8.13
N PHE A 127 -6.50 10.20 -7.55
CA PHE A 127 -6.53 8.91 -6.88
C PHE A 127 -5.51 8.83 -5.75
N VAL A 128 -5.70 7.86 -4.86
CA VAL A 128 -4.73 7.52 -3.81
C VAL A 128 -4.11 6.17 -4.13
N LEU A 129 -2.78 6.14 -4.10
CA LEU A 129 -1.99 4.93 -4.22
C LEU A 129 -1.47 4.54 -2.84
N VAL A 130 -1.69 3.28 -2.45
CA VAL A 130 -1.20 2.73 -1.19
C VAL A 130 -0.40 1.46 -1.47
N GLY A 131 0.75 1.33 -0.82
CA GLY A 131 1.59 0.13 -0.86
C GLY A 131 2.05 -0.26 0.53
N ALA A 132 2.03 -1.56 0.82
CA ALA A 132 2.58 -2.13 2.05
C ALA A 132 3.92 -2.80 1.75
N PHE A 133 4.91 -2.54 2.61
CA PHE A 133 6.29 -2.95 2.43
C PHE A 133 6.89 -3.44 3.74
N ARG A 134 8.00 -4.15 3.63
CA ARG A 134 8.82 -4.57 4.77
C ARG A 134 10.27 -4.16 4.53
N GLY A 135 10.89 -3.54 5.55
CA GLY A 135 12.32 -3.24 5.56
C GLY A 135 13.15 -4.52 5.43
N ARG A 136 14.35 -4.38 4.86
CA ARG A 136 15.35 -5.45 4.79
C ARG A 136 15.94 -5.74 6.17
#